data_AF-A0A8E2I8J2-F1
#
_entry.id   AF-A0A8E2I8J2-F1
#
_cell.length_a   1.000
_cell.length_b   1.000
_cell.length_c   1.000
_cell.angle_alpha   90.00
_cell.angle_beta   90.00
_cell.angle_gamma   90.00
#
_symmetry.space_group_name_H-M   'P 1'
#
loop_
_entity.id
_entity.type
_entity.pdbx_description
1 polymer ?
#
loop_
_entity_poly.entity_id
_entity_poly.type
_entity_poly.pdbx_seq_one_letter_code
_entity_poly.pdbx_strand_id
1 'polypeptide(L)' 'AINKNSANQVFYINKDHKLVITCYEYEVAPGYMGTVEFIIPTKVISNELVGHDYIK' A
#
# COMPACT_ATOMS: atom_id res chain seq x y z
N ALA A 1 -8.92 11.65 9.16
CA ALA A 1 -7.58 11.47 9.72
C ALA A 1 -7.14 10.06 9.39
N ILE A 2 -6.09 9.90 8.58
CA ILE A 2 -5.54 8.57 8.27
C ILE A 2 -5.14 7.99 9.62
N ASN A 3 -5.73 6.86 10.00
CA ASN A 3 -5.45 6.22 11.28
C ASN A 3 -4.02 5.68 11.20
N LYS A 4 -3.07 6.51 11.64
CA LYS A 4 -1.62 6.44 11.35
C LYS A 4 -0.93 5.17 11.89
N ASN A 5 -1.69 4.23 12.48
CA ASN A 5 -1.15 3.11 13.23
C ASN A 5 -2.01 1.85 13.11
N SER A 6 -2.50 1.53 11.90
CA SER A 6 -3.12 0.22 11.63
C SER A 6 -2.07 -0.71 11.05
N ALA A 7 -1.47 -1.57 11.87
CA ALA A 7 -0.54 -2.60 11.40
C ALA A 7 -1.19 -3.59 10.41
N ASN A 8 -2.53 -3.56 10.29
CA ASN A 8 -3.34 -4.45 9.47
C ASN A 8 -4.00 -3.71 8.29
N GLN A 9 -3.29 -2.78 7.64
CA GLN A 9 -3.79 -2.21 6.38
C GLN A 9 -3.89 -3.30 5.30
N VAL A 10 -4.90 -3.17 4.43
CA VAL A 10 -5.09 -4.09 3.30
C VAL A 10 -4.06 -3.78 2.22
N PHE A 11 -3.32 -4.80 1.80
CA PHE A 11 -2.30 -4.67 0.75
C PHE A 11 -2.23 -5.93 -0.11
N TYR A 12 -1.59 -5.81 -1.27
CA TYR A 12 -1.21 -6.93 -2.11
C TYR A 12 0.09 -6.63 -2.87
N ILE A 13 0.65 -7.65 -3.52
CA ILE A 13 1.79 -7.52 -4.43
C ILE A 13 1.27 -7.65 -5.86
N ASN A 14 1.54 -6.66 -6.69
CA ASN A 14 1.10 -6.69 -8.08
C ASN A 14 2.02 -7.53 -8.97
N LYS A 15 1.66 -7.68 -10.25
CA LYS A 15 2.43 -8.47 -11.22
C LYS A 15 3.85 -7.92 -11.49
N ASP A 16 4.08 -6.66 -11.17
CA ASP A 16 5.39 -6.00 -11.32
C ASP A 16 6.25 -6.12 -10.05
N HIS A 17 5.86 -6.97 -9.10
CA HIS A 17 6.53 -7.12 -7.80
C HIS A 17 6.56 -5.82 -6.98
N LYS A 18 5.52 -5.01 -7.03
CA LYS A 18 5.39 -3.80 -6.20
C LYS A 18 4.34 -3.98 -5.12
N LEU A 19 4.62 -3.43 -3.95
CA LEU A 19 3.66 -3.34 -2.85
C LEU A 19 2.58 -2.31 -3.18
N VAL A 20 1.32 -2.72 -3.12
CA VAL A 20 0.15 -1.86 -3.32
C VAL A 20 -0.68 -1.83 -2.05
N ILE A 21 -0.93 -0.63 -1.53
CA ILE A 21 -1.83 -0.41 -0.38
C ILE A 21 -3.19 0.02 -0.92
N THR A 22 -4.25 -0.61 -0.43
CA THR A 22 -5.64 -0.30 -0.79
C THR A 22 -6.31 0.44 0.36
N CYS A 23 -6.91 1.58 0.07
CA CYS A 23 -7.72 2.36 1.01
C CYS A 23 -9.18 2.31 0.57
N TYR A 24 -10.07 2.01 1.51
CA TYR A 24 -11.50 1.95 1.23
C TYR A 24 -12.10 3.35 1.08
N GLU A 25 -13.22 3.43 0.38
CA GLU A 25 -13.99 4.67 0.22
C GLU A 25 -14.23 5.35 1.58
N TYR A 26 -14.19 6.68 1.60
CA TYR A 26 -14.36 7.51 2.80
C TYR A 26 -13.25 7.42 3.86
N GLU A 27 -12.28 6.50 3.77
CA GLU A 27 -11.16 6.44 4.73
C GLU A 27 -10.16 7.59 4.52
N VAL A 28 -9.86 7.91 3.26
CA VAL A 28 -8.78 8.85 2.88
C VAL A 28 -9.19 9.91 1.88
N ALA A 29 -10.33 9.74 1.20
CA ALA A 29 -10.81 10.61 0.12
C ALA A 29 -12.34 10.73 0.14
N PRO A 30 -12.91 11.76 -0.52
CA PRO A 30 -14.36 11.82 -0.73
C PRO A 30 -14.86 10.57 -1.44
N GLY A 31 -16.04 10.07 -1.04
CA GLY A 31 -16.57 8.79 -1.52
C GLY A 31 -16.68 8.64 -3.04
N TYR A 32 -16.79 9.75 -3.79
CA TYR A 32 -16.83 9.68 -5.26
C TYR A 32 -15.52 9.16 -5.89
N MET A 33 -14.38 9.20 -5.16
CA MET A 33 -13.10 8.70 -5.67
C MET A 33 -13.00 7.17 -5.66
N GLY A 34 -13.97 6.48 -5.04
CA GLY A 34 -13.94 5.03 -4.95
C GLY A 34 -12.83 4.52 -4.02
N THR A 35 -12.53 3.23 -4.16
CA THR A 35 -11.35 2.61 -3.56
C THR A 35 -10.09 3.19 -4.20
N VAL A 36 -9.15 3.66 -3.37
CA VAL A 36 -7.90 4.25 -3.84
C VAL A 36 -6.74 3.29 -3.59
N GLU A 37 -5.86 3.15 -4.59
CA GLU A 37 -4.68 2.32 -4.50
C GLU A 37 -3.40 3.14 -4.59
N PHE A 38 -2.41 2.80 -3.76
CA PHE A 38 -1.11 3.44 -3.72
C PHE A 38 -0.01 2.41 -3.94
N ILE A 39 0.77 2.60 -5.02
CA ILE A 39 1.98 1.81 -5.26
C ILE A 39 3.11 2.41 -4.43
N ILE A 40 3.71 1.61 -3.56
CA ILE A 40 4.84 2.02 -2.73
C ILE A 40 6.13 1.80 -3.52
N PRO A 41 6.96 2.85 -3.76
CA PRO A 41 8.23 2.67 -4.44
C PRO A 41 9.17 1.75 -3.65
N THR A 42 9.62 0.65 -4.25
CA THR A 42 10.49 -0.32 -3.55
C THR A 42 11.73 0.31 -2.93
N LYS A 43 12.30 1.35 -3.58
CA LYS A 43 13.45 2.11 -3.10
C LYS A 43 13.26 2.70 -1.69
N VAL A 44 12.03 3.07 -1.31
CA VAL A 44 11.78 3.71 0.00
C VAL A 44 11.65 2.71 1.14
N ILE A 45 11.39 1.43 0.83
CA ILE A 45 11.23 0.35 1.82
C ILE A 45 12.34 -0.71 1.74
N SER A 46 13.33 -0.54 0.87
CA SER A 46 14.32 -1.59 0.56
C SER A 46 15.08 -2.11 1.79
N ASN A 47 15.34 -1.23 2.76
CA ASN A 47 16.05 -1.59 3.99
C ASN A 47 15.18 -2.34 5.01
N GLU A 48 13.86 -2.24 4.88
CA GLU A 48 12.88 -2.89 5.77
C GLU A 48 12.42 -4.25 5.21
N LEU A 49 12.75 -4.54 3.94
CA LEU A 49 12.44 -5.82 3.33
C LEU A 49 13.35 -6.90 3.91
N VAL A 50 12.75 -8.01 4.34
CA VAL A 50 13.48 -9.23 4.73
C VAL A 50 14.29 -9.79 3.54
N GLY A 51 13.83 -9.54 2.31
CA GLY A 51 14.47 -9.97 1.07
C GLY A 51 13.69 -9.50 -0.17
N HIS A 52 14.16 -9.89 -1.36
CA HIS A 52 13.62 -9.44 -2.66
C HIS A 52 12.87 -10.54 -3.42
N ASP A 53 12.46 -11.60 -2.72
CA ASP A 53 11.73 -12.72 -3.32
C ASP A 53 10.34 -12.30 -3.83
N TYR A 54 9.74 -11.32 -3.15
CA TYR A 54 8.37 -10.90 -3.38
C TYR A 54 8.25 -9.49 -3.97
N ILE A 55 9.05 -8.53 -3.48
CA ILE A 55 9.03 -7.12 -3.86
C ILE A 55 10.37 -6.73 -4.50
N LYS A 56 10.34 -6.02 -5.65
CA LYS A 56 11.51 -5.70 -6.48
C LYS A 56 11.54 -4.24 -6.95
#